data_AF-A0A3D3V3G2-F1
#
_entry.id   AF-A0A3D3V3G2-F1
#
_cell.length_a   1.000
_cell.length_b   1.000
_cell.length_c   1.000
_cell.angle_alpha   90.00
_cell.angle_beta   90.00
_cell.angle_gamma   90.00
#
_symmetry.space_group_name_H-M   'P 1'
#
loop_
_entity.id
_entity.type
_entity.pdbx_description
1 polymer ?
#
loop_
_entity_poly.entity_id
_entity_poly.type
_entity_poly.pdbx_seq_one_letter_code
_entity_poly.pdbx_strand_id
1 'polypeptide(L)'
;MRLLVGRQIVLSEFFHVDLAVSWVEQPIAGANFYLLGSEKGYIFLSNFSEETTYGAGFHLLELPQGLFAVATGLMNWKYAKKAADLGANVLFVFQDVSKPEELLLAKTICWGSSREFNVPIVLLARHAGVTHLFFCVPGQGREHSGILFDATSSCVVELDVSRTDSGRSFSVKSLAR
;
A
#
# COMPACT_ATOMS: atom_id res chain seq x y z
N MET A 1 10.15 -6.64 5.26
CA MET A 1 8.69 -6.86 5.44
C MET A 1 8.12 -7.54 4.21
N ARG A 2 7.33 -8.60 4.36
CA ARG A 2 6.54 -9.22 3.29
C ARG A 2 5.14 -8.63 3.27
N LEU A 3 4.79 -8.00 2.15
CA LEU A 3 3.51 -7.32 1.93
C LEU A 3 2.70 -8.10 0.89
N LEU A 4 1.47 -8.47 1.22
CA LEU A 4 0.48 -8.93 0.24
C LEU A 4 -0.42 -7.75 -0.12
N VAL A 5 -0.52 -7.43 -1.42
CA VAL A 5 -1.43 -6.41 -1.93
C VAL A 5 -2.47 -7.09 -2.83
N GLY A 6 -3.75 -6.93 -2.54
CA GLY A 6 -4.83 -7.34 -3.44
C GLY A 6 -5.89 -8.25 -2.85
N ARG A 7 -6.57 -9.01 -3.72
CA ARG A 7 -7.53 -10.04 -3.30
C ARG A 7 -6.81 -11.03 -2.41
N GLN A 8 -7.35 -11.28 -1.24
CA GLN A 8 -6.74 -12.22 -0.33
C GLN A 8 -6.94 -13.63 -0.93
N ILE A 9 -5.85 -14.39 -1.12
CA ILE A 9 -5.84 -15.82 -1.46
C ILE A 9 -5.50 -16.56 -0.16
N VAL A 10 -5.99 -17.80 0.06
CA VAL A 10 -5.64 -18.60 1.24
C VAL A 10 -4.10 -18.67 1.39
N LEU A 11 -3.56 -17.90 2.33
CA LEU A 11 -2.11 -17.77 2.56
C LEU A 11 -1.54 -18.91 3.40
N SER A 12 -2.40 -19.55 4.21
CA SER A 12 -2.02 -20.56 5.21
C SER A 12 -1.25 -21.75 4.66
N GLU A 13 -1.34 -22.01 3.36
CA GLU A 13 -0.67 -23.14 2.70
C GLU A 13 0.64 -22.76 1.97
N PHE A 14 0.93 -21.46 1.78
CA PHE A 14 1.97 -21.06 0.81
C PHE A 14 3.00 -20.02 1.32
N PHE A 15 2.64 -19.06 2.18
CA PHE A 15 3.59 -18.00 2.59
C PHE A 15 3.26 -17.35 3.95
N HIS A 16 4.28 -17.07 4.78
CA HIS A 16 4.15 -16.18 5.94
C HIS A 16 4.29 -14.70 5.50
N VAL A 17 3.23 -13.91 5.70
CA VAL A 17 3.13 -12.49 5.30
C VAL A 17 3.13 -11.61 6.55
N ASP A 18 3.88 -10.50 6.53
CA ASP A 18 3.89 -9.55 7.66
C ASP A 18 2.62 -8.69 7.67
N LEU A 19 2.28 -8.08 6.53
CA LEU A 19 1.11 -7.21 6.37
C LEU A 19 0.33 -7.59 5.11
N ALA A 20 -0.97 -7.85 5.26
CA ALA A 20 -1.90 -7.98 4.16
C ALA A 20 -2.72 -6.70 3.97
N VAL A 21 -2.79 -6.20 2.74
CA VAL A 21 -3.54 -4.98 2.40
C VAL A 21 -4.54 -5.28 1.30
N SER A 22 -5.82 -5.03 1.57
CA SER A 22 -6.89 -5.34 0.63
C SER A 22 -8.08 -4.38 0.75
N TRP A 23 -8.95 -4.41 -0.25
CA TRP A 23 -10.25 -3.78 -0.15
C TRP A 23 -11.12 -4.49 0.91
N VAL A 24 -11.95 -3.76 1.66
CA VAL A 24 -12.90 -4.31 2.64
C VAL A 24 -13.85 -5.25 1.92
N GLU A 25 -13.71 -6.57 2.13
CA GLU A 25 -14.75 -7.58 1.87
C GLU A 25 -14.35 -9.02 2.28
N GLN A 26 -13.08 -9.38 2.57
CA GLN A 26 -12.71 -10.78 2.90
C GLN A 26 -11.45 -10.88 3.79
N PRO A 27 -11.53 -11.18 5.10
CA PRO A 27 -10.35 -11.51 5.91
C PRO A 27 -9.87 -12.94 5.64
N ILE A 28 -8.56 -13.14 5.62
CA ILE A 28 -7.88 -14.44 5.44
C ILE A 28 -6.95 -14.70 6.61
N ALA A 29 -6.74 -15.97 6.95
CA ALA A 29 -5.72 -16.39 7.90
C ALA A 29 -4.34 -16.50 7.22
N GLY A 30 -3.28 -15.96 7.84
CA GLY A 30 -1.89 -16.20 7.43
C GLY A 30 -0.97 -14.98 7.38
N ALA A 31 -1.48 -13.77 7.66
CA ALA A 31 -0.67 -12.57 7.89
C ALA A 31 -0.61 -12.19 9.37
N ASN A 32 0.45 -11.49 9.79
CA ASN A 32 0.59 -10.96 11.15
C ASN A 32 -0.31 -9.74 11.40
N PHE A 33 -0.48 -8.91 10.36
CA PHE A 33 -1.30 -7.72 10.38
C PHE A 33 -2.18 -7.63 9.11
N TYR A 34 -3.35 -7.01 9.24
CA TYR A 34 -4.28 -6.78 8.14
C TYR A 34 -4.69 -5.32 8.09
N LEU A 35 -4.58 -4.70 6.92
CA LEU A 35 -5.10 -3.37 6.62
C LEU A 35 -6.18 -3.51 5.55
N LEU A 36 -7.43 -3.47 5.98
CA LEU A 36 -8.62 -3.60 5.13
C LEU A 36 -9.20 -2.21 4.91
N GLY A 37 -9.25 -1.73 3.68
CA GLY A 37 -9.68 -0.34 3.41
C GLY A 37 -10.71 -0.19 2.30
N SER A 38 -11.31 0.99 2.28
CA SER A 38 -12.23 1.50 1.28
C SER A 38 -11.98 3.00 1.12
N GLU A 39 -12.68 3.64 0.19
CA GLU A 39 -12.67 5.10 0.04
C GLU A 39 -13.14 5.83 1.31
N LYS A 40 -13.98 5.18 2.12
CA LYS A 40 -14.59 5.77 3.32
C LYS A 40 -13.77 5.59 4.60
N GLY A 41 -12.87 4.63 4.64
CA GLY A 41 -12.16 4.28 5.87
C GLY A 41 -11.41 2.97 5.77
N TYR A 42 -10.68 2.66 6.83
CA TYR A 42 -9.93 1.43 6.98
C TYR A 42 -10.18 0.79 8.35
N ILE A 43 -9.87 -0.51 8.40
CA ILE A 43 -9.80 -1.35 9.58
C ILE A 43 -8.41 -1.96 9.59
N PHE A 44 -7.73 -1.85 10.73
CA PHE A 44 -6.45 -2.47 10.98
C PHE A 44 -6.61 -3.54 12.08
N LEU A 45 -6.19 -4.76 11.77
CA LEU A 45 -6.27 -5.92 12.65
C LEU A 45 -4.88 -6.49 12.89
N SER A 46 -4.63 -6.92 14.13
CA SER A 46 -3.41 -7.61 14.54
C SER A 46 -3.77 -9.04 14.94
N ASN A 47 -2.95 -10.02 14.55
CA ASN A 47 -3.12 -11.39 15.04
C ASN A 47 -2.50 -11.61 16.44
N PHE A 48 -1.83 -10.60 16.99
CA PHE A 48 -1.21 -10.65 18.32
C PHE A 48 -2.03 -9.94 19.39
N SER A 49 -3.09 -9.22 19.02
CA SER A 49 -3.97 -8.50 19.95
C SER A 49 -5.41 -8.55 19.47
N GLU A 50 -6.36 -8.49 20.40
CA GLU A 50 -7.79 -8.33 20.07
C GLU A 50 -8.14 -6.88 19.68
N GLU A 51 -7.18 -5.96 19.77
CA GLU A 51 -7.39 -4.55 19.45
C GLU A 51 -7.58 -4.35 17.95
N THR A 52 -8.71 -3.73 17.61
CA THR A 52 -9.05 -3.33 16.24
C THR A 52 -8.98 -1.82 16.14
N THR A 53 -8.15 -1.31 15.24
CA THR A 53 -8.04 0.13 14.96
C THR A 53 -8.83 0.46 13.70
N TYR A 54 -9.58 1.56 13.71
CA TYR A 54 -10.30 2.04 12.55
C TYR A 54 -10.06 3.53 12.34
N GLY A 55 -10.15 3.98 11.09
CA GLY A 55 -9.96 5.39 10.78
C GLY A 55 -10.41 5.77 9.38
N ALA A 56 -10.48 7.07 9.12
CA ALA A 56 -10.82 7.66 7.83
C ALA A 56 -10.01 8.93 7.59
N GLY A 57 -9.66 9.20 6.33
CA GLY A 57 -8.75 10.29 5.96
C GLY A 57 -7.29 9.85 6.06
N PHE A 58 -6.41 10.71 6.59
CA PHE A 58 -4.98 10.43 6.71
C PHE A 58 -4.61 10.01 8.15
N HIS A 59 -3.99 8.85 8.30
CA HIS A 59 -3.55 8.28 9.58
C HIS A 59 -2.13 7.71 9.49
N LEU A 60 -1.47 7.62 10.64
CA LEU A 60 -0.24 6.86 10.81
C LEU A 60 -0.52 5.61 11.63
N LEU A 61 0.06 4.49 11.21
CA LEU A 61 0.01 3.20 11.87
C LEU A 61 1.43 2.80 12.23
N GLU A 62 1.70 2.62 13.53
CA GLU A 62 2.99 2.13 14.01
C GLU A 62 2.91 0.61 14.16
N LEU A 63 3.75 -0.10 13.40
CA LEU A 63 3.89 -1.56 13.45
C LEU A 63 5.33 -1.91 13.86
N PRO A 64 5.59 -3.14 14.32
CA PRO A 64 6.96 -3.60 14.60
C PRO A 64 7.93 -3.41 13.43
N GLN A 65 7.43 -3.44 12.20
CA GLN A 65 8.20 -3.27 10.97
C GLN A 65 8.45 -1.79 10.59
N GLY A 66 7.84 -0.83 11.29
CA GLY A 66 8.02 0.60 11.08
C GLY A 66 6.71 1.39 11.06
N LEU A 67 6.81 2.62 10.57
CA LEU A 67 5.70 3.57 10.52
C LEU A 67 5.04 3.54 9.14
N PHE A 68 3.73 3.38 9.07
CA PHE A 68 2.98 3.31 7.82
C PHE A 68 1.95 4.42 7.76
N ALA A 69 1.75 5.03 6.60
CA ALA A 69 0.71 6.01 6.38
C ALA A 69 -0.47 5.38 5.65
N VAL A 70 -1.69 5.78 5.99
CA VAL A 70 -2.92 5.37 5.30
C VAL A 70 -3.69 6.62 4.92
N ALA A 71 -4.16 6.69 3.68
CA ALA A 71 -5.04 7.73 3.18
C ALA A 71 -6.29 7.10 2.54
N THR A 72 -7.48 7.61 2.89
CA THR A 72 -8.74 7.21 2.25
C THR A 72 -9.37 8.39 1.52
N GLY A 73 -10.02 8.10 0.40
CA GLY A 73 -10.65 9.10 -0.47
C GLY A 73 -9.76 9.49 -1.65
N LEU A 74 -10.02 10.66 -2.23
CA LEU A 74 -9.29 11.12 -3.41
C LEU A 74 -7.82 11.37 -3.09
N MET A 75 -6.94 10.71 -3.83
CA MET A 75 -5.50 10.87 -3.70
C MET A 75 -5.07 12.33 -3.97
N ASN A 76 -4.24 12.86 -3.08
CA ASN A 76 -3.63 14.19 -3.19
C ASN A 76 -2.14 14.09 -2.86
N TRP A 77 -1.29 14.78 -3.62
CA TRP A 77 0.16 14.84 -3.40
C TRP A 77 0.54 15.24 -1.96
N LYS A 78 -0.31 16.05 -1.29
CA LYS A 78 -0.11 16.45 0.12
C LYS A 78 -0.06 15.27 1.07
N TYR A 79 -0.75 14.16 0.79
CA TYR A 79 -0.66 12.95 1.60
C TYR A 79 0.72 12.30 1.50
N ALA A 80 1.30 12.25 0.30
CA ALA A 80 2.65 11.73 0.11
C ALA A 80 3.70 12.61 0.79
N LYS A 81 3.60 13.95 0.64
CA LYS A 81 4.48 14.88 1.36
C LYS A 81 4.37 14.69 2.88
N LYS A 82 3.14 14.65 3.42
CA LYS A 82 2.90 14.45 4.85
C LYS A 82 3.44 13.11 5.35
N ALA A 83 3.27 12.03 4.58
CA ALA A 83 3.83 10.71 4.91
C ALA A 83 5.36 10.74 4.95
N ALA A 84 6.00 11.39 3.98
CA ALA A 84 7.45 11.55 3.93
C ALA A 84 7.98 12.35 5.13
N ASP A 85 7.39 13.53 5.36
CA ASP A 85 7.73 14.46 6.47
C ASP A 85 7.62 13.74 7.83
N LEU A 86 6.62 12.88 8.00
CA LEU A 86 6.37 12.16 9.26
C LEU A 86 7.16 10.85 9.41
N GLY A 87 8.01 10.49 8.45
CA GLY A 87 8.86 9.31 8.64
C GLY A 87 8.33 8.00 8.08
N ALA A 88 7.19 7.98 7.38
CA ALA A 88 6.50 6.75 7.01
C ALA A 88 7.26 5.93 5.95
N ASN A 89 7.31 4.62 6.16
CA ASN A 89 7.95 3.63 5.29
C ASN A 89 7.18 3.43 3.98
N VAL A 90 5.85 3.47 4.03
CA VAL A 90 4.94 3.31 2.88
C VAL A 90 3.67 4.13 3.12
N LEU A 91 3.10 4.68 2.05
CA LEU A 91 1.74 5.22 2.04
C LEU A 91 0.77 4.26 1.32
N PHE A 92 -0.26 3.81 2.03
CA PHE A 92 -1.39 3.07 1.47
C PHE A 92 -2.53 4.04 1.14
N VAL A 93 -3.10 3.94 -0.06
CA VAL A 93 -4.17 4.81 -0.53
C VAL A 93 -5.36 3.96 -0.96
N PHE A 94 -6.54 4.26 -0.40
CA PHE A 94 -7.80 3.64 -0.78
C PHE A 94 -8.71 4.66 -1.43
N GLN A 95 -9.10 4.41 -2.68
CA GLN A 95 -9.91 5.33 -3.45
C GLN A 95 -10.96 4.57 -4.27
N ASP A 96 -12.17 5.12 -4.38
CA ASP A 96 -13.17 4.65 -5.34
C ASP A 96 -13.31 5.72 -6.43
N VAL A 97 -13.34 5.31 -7.69
CA VAL A 97 -13.44 6.19 -8.84
C VAL A 97 -14.53 5.76 -9.77
N SER A 98 -15.20 6.75 -10.36
CA SER A 98 -16.35 6.54 -11.21
C SER A 98 -15.98 6.45 -12.68
N LYS A 99 -14.84 7.03 -13.07
CA LYS A 99 -14.41 7.12 -14.47
C LYS A 99 -12.98 6.61 -14.69
N PRO A 100 -12.67 6.05 -15.87
CA PRO A 100 -11.31 5.59 -16.19
C PRO A 100 -10.24 6.69 -16.10
N GLU A 101 -10.56 7.92 -16.50
CA GLU A 101 -9.64 9.05 -16.43
C GLU A 101 -9.24 9.42 -14.99
N GLU A 102 -10.15 9.23 -14.02
CA GLU A 102 -9.89 9.44 -12.60
C GLU A 102 -8.92 8.38 -12.07
N LEU A 103 -9.06 7.13 -12.52
CA LEU A 103 -8.13 6.04 -12.20
C LEU A 103 -6.72 6.35 -12.72
N LEU A 104 -6.61 6.78 -13.98
CA LEU A 104 -5.32 7.14 -14.59
C LEU A 104 -4.68 8.33 -13.89
N LEU A 105 -5.48 9.34 -13.53
CA LEU A 105 -5.03 10.50 -12.78
C LEU A 105 -4.51 10.10 -11.39
N ALA A 106 -5.25 9.26 -10.65
CA ALA A 106 -4.83 8.79 -9.34
C ALA A 106 -3.49 8.05 -9.39
N LYS A 107 -3.33 7.11 -10.33
CA LYS A 107 -2.06 6.41 -10.56
C LYS A 107 -0.92 7.37 -10.89
N THR A 108 -1.17 8.37 -11.74
CA THR A 108 -0.17 9.38 -12.12
C THR A 108 0.25 10.23 -10.93
N ILE A 109 -0.70 10.65 -10.08
CA ILE A 109 -0.41 11.40 -8.85
C ILE A 109 0.43 10.54 -7.89
N CYS A 110 0.08 9.27 -7.68
CA CYS A 110 0.87 8.35 -6.86
C CYS A 110 2.30 8.20 -7.40
N TRP A 111 2.43 7.99 -8.71
CA TRP A 111 3.74 7.83 -9.35
C TRP A 111 4.62 9.07 -9.20
N GLY A 112 4.11 10.26 -9.57
CA GLY A 112 4.86 11.51 -9.44
C GLY A 112 5.21 11.83 -7.99
N SER A 113 4.25 11.66 -7.08
CA SER A 113 4.44 11.94 -5.65
C SER A 113 5.43 11.00 -4.98
N SER A 114 5.45 9.72 -5.38
CA SER A 114 6.41 8.75 -4.84
C SER A 114 7.85 9.18 -5.13
N ARG A 115 8.10 9.64 -6.37
CA ARG A 115 9.42 10.11 -6.81
C ARG A 115 9.80 11.42 -6.13
N GLU A 116 8.89 12.39 -6.10
CA GLU A 116 9.14 13.71 -5.54
C GLU A 116 9.42 13.67 -4.03
N PHE A 117 8.63 12.90 -3.28
CA PHE A 117 8.71 12.86 -1.82
C PHE A 117 9.48 11.65 -1.27
N ASN A 118 10.11 10.87 -2.15
CA ASN A 118 10.88 9.67 -1.81
C ASN A 118 10.14 8.71 -0.86
N VAL A 119 8.88 8.40 -1.18
CA VAL A 119 8.01 7.51 -0.39
C VAL A 119 7.35 6.46 -1.28
N PRO A 120 7.44 5.16 -0.95
CA PRO A 120 6.65 4.11 -1.61
C PRO A 120 5.15 4.36 -1.47
N ILE A 121 4.38 4.19 -2.55
CA ILE A 121 2.93 4.39 -2.54
C ILE A 121 2.23 3.17 -3.13
N VAL A 122 1.34 2.57 -2.35
CA VAL A 122 0.46 1.49 -2.76
C VAL A 122 -0.95 2.04 -2.85
N LEU A 123 -1.50 2.09 -4.06
CA LEU A 123 -2.86 2.50 -4.35
C LEU A 123 -3.74 1.26 -4.58
N LEU A 124 -4.83 1.17 -3.82
CA LEU A 124 -5.95 0.28 -4.05
C LEU A 124 -7.13 1.14 -4.51
N ALA A 125 -7.38 1.14 -5.82
CA ALA A 125 -8.45 1.92 -6.43
C ALA A 125 -9.59 1.00 -6.90
N ARG A 126 -10.84 1.28 -6.52
CA ARG A 126 -12.01 0.57 -7.07
C ARG A 126 -12.56 1.35 -8.27
N HIS A 127 -12.85 0.66 -9.36
CA HIS A 127 -13.48 1.22 -10.55
C HIS A 127 -14.39 0.15 -11.17
N ALA A 128 -15.65 0.49 -11.44
CA ALA A 128 -16.64 -0.44 -12.02
C ALA A 128 -16.71 -1.80 -11.28
N GLY A 129 -16.58 -1.79 -9.96
CA GLY A 129 -16.61 -3.00 -9.12
C GLY A 129 -15.31 -3.82 -9.11
N VAL A 130 -14.27 -3.39 -9.83
CA VAL A 130 -12.96 -4.06 -9.90
C VAL A 130 -11.93 -3.29 -9.07
N THR A 131 -11.15 -3.99 -8.25
CA THR A 131 -10.01 -3.40 -7.54
C THR A 131 -8.77 -3.41 -8.43
N HIS A 132 -8.24 -2.22 -8.68
CA HIS A 132 -6.96 -1.97 -9.33
C HIS A 132 -5.90 -1.74 -8.26
N LEU A 133 -4.77 -2.40 -8.42
CA LEU A 133 -3.64 -2.35 -7.51
C LEU A 133 -2.48 -1.72 -8.25
N PHE A 134 -1.96 -0.64 -7.68
CA PHE A 134 -0.84 0.09 -8.25
C PHE A 134 0.21 0.30 -7.16
N PHE A 135 1.43 -0.14 -7.41
CA PHE A 135 2.55 0.05 -6.49
C PHE A 135 3.70 0.72 -7.21
N CYS A 136 4.07 1.90 -6.73
CA CYS A 136 5.22 2.65 -7.17
C CYS A 136 6.20 2.94 -6.02
N VAL A 137 7.48 3.04 -6.37
CA VAL A 137 8.57 3.37 -5.47
C VAL A 137 9.52 4.38 -6.12
N PRO A 138 10.35 5.07 -5.31
CA PRO A 138 11.39 5.96 -5.82
C PRO A 138 12.47 5.15 -6.56
N GLY A 139 12.72 5.44 -7.84
CA GLY A 139 13.93 5.03 -8.55
C GLY A 139 14.11 3.53 -8.85
N GLN A 140 13.08 2.68 -8.68
CA GLN A 140 13.12 1.25 -9.03
C GLN A 140 11.92 0.81 -9.88
N GLY A 141 12.04 -0.30 -10.61
CA GLY A 141 10.93 -0.88 -11.38
C GLY A 141 11.24 -1.11 -12.85
N ARG A 142 10.22 -1.48 -13.64
CA ARG A 142 10.39 -1.74 -15.07
C ARG A 142 10.96 -0.49 -15.74
N GLU A 143 12.07 -0.65 -16.46
CA GLU A 143 12.73 0.45 -17.19
C GLU A 143 13.11 1.67 -16.33
N HIS A 144 13.37 1.48 -15.02
CA HIS A 144 13.60 2.57 -14.06
C HIS A 144 12.43 3.55 -13.92
N SER A 145 11.22 3.14 -14.33
CA SER A 145 10.03 3.98 -14.27
C SER A 145 9.66 4.41 -12.85
N GLY A 146 9.94 3.61 -11.82
CA GLY A 146 9.34 3.79 -10.49
C GLY A 146 8.13 2.87 -10.26
N ILE A 147 7.63 2.18 -11.28
CA ILE A 147 6.41 1.36 -11.19
C ILE A 147 6.80 -0.11 -11.04
N LEU A 148 6.37 -0.73 -9.94
CA LEU A 148 6.64 -2.13 -9.64
C LEU A 148 5.47 -3.04 -10.00
N PHE A 149 4.26 -2.52 -9.82
CA PHE A 149 3.04 -3.29 -10.01
C PHE A 149 1.91 -2.39 -10.52
N ASP A 150 1.23 -2.84 -11.58
CA ASP A 150 -0.03 -2.28 -12.05
C ASP A 150 -0.89 -3.42 -12.59
N ALA A 151 -1.82 -3.92 -11.79
CA ALA A 151 -2.69 -5.02 -12.16
C ALA A 151 -3.99 -5.04 -11.36
N THR A 152 -4.88 -5.96 -11.71
CA THR A 152 -6.09 -6.29 -10.95
C THR A 152 -5.97 -7.61 -10.18
N SER A 153 -4.88 -8.36 -10.41
CA SER A 153 -4.51 -9.56 -9.67
C SER A 153 -3.69 -9.22 -8.44
N SER A 154 -3.75 -10.04 -7.40
CA SER A 154 -2.93 -9.86 -6.19
C SER A 154 -1.44 -10.06 -6.45
N CYS A 155 -0.60 -9.48 -5.59
CA CYS A 155 0.84 -9.72 -5.59
C CYS A 155 1.41 -9.79 -4.18
N VAL A 156 2.48 -10.58 -4.03
CA VAL A 156 3.31 -10.59 -2.83
C VAL A 156 4.61 -9.88 -3.17
N VAL A 157 4.97 -8.91 -2.35
CA VAL A 157 6.20 -8.14 -2.49
C VAL A 157 6.99 -8.20 -1.18
N GLU A 158 8.30 -8.43 -1.29
CA GLU A 158 9.22 -8.21 -0.17
C GLU A 158 9.73 -6.79 -0.25
N LEU A 159 9.44 -5.98 0.76
CA LEU A 159 9.91 -4.61 0.91
C LEU A 159 10.93 -4.55 2.06
N ASP A 160 12.14 -4.13 1.74
CA ASP A 160 13.13 -3.70 2.71
C ASP A 160 13.23 -2.17 2.68
N VAL A 161 13.15 -1.55 3.86
CA VAL A 161 13.27 -0.10 4.02
C VAL A 161 14.40 0.13 5.02
N SER A 162 15.52 0.64 4.54
CA SER A 162 16.65 1.00 5.40
C SER A 162 16.86 2.51 5.41
N ARG A 163 17.11 3.04 6.60
CA ARG A 163 17.57 4.43 6.77
C ARG A 163 19.08 4.42 6.72
N THR A 164 19.64 5.20 5.82
CA THR A 164 21.07 5.43 5.65
C THR A 164 21.38 6.90 5.92
N ASP A 165 22.65 7.24 6.12
CA ASP A 165 23.09 8.63 6.31
C ASP A 165 22.77 9.50 5.08
N SER A 166 22.64 8.89 3.89
CA SER A 166 22.25 9.53 2.62
C SER A 166 20.73 9.62 2.40
N GLY A 167 19.91 9.10 3.31
CA GLY A 167 18.45 9.09 3.19
C GLY A 167 17.84 7.69 3.30
N ARG A 168 16.59 7.53 2.86
CA ARG A 168 15.90 6.22 2.83
C ARG A 168 16.26 5.47 1.55
N SER A 169 16.63 4.21 1.70
CA SER A 169 16.76 3.27 0.60
C SER A 169 15.67 2.20 0.70
N PHE A 170 15.21 1.76 -0.46
CA PHE A 170 14.17 0.76 -0.59
C PHE A 170 14.72 -0.39 -1.43
N SER A 171 14.30 -1.62 -1.13
CA SER A 171 14.49 -2.75 -2.04
C SER A 171 13.18 -3.49 -2.13
N VAL A 172 12.65 -3.64 -3.34
CA VAL A 172 11.41 -4.37 -3.56
C VAL A 172 11.62 -5.55 -4.49
N LYS A 173 11.19 -6.72 -4.05
CA LYS A 173 11.17 -7.95 -4.85
C LYS A 173 9.75 -8.46 -4.99
N SER A 174 9.26 -8.55 -6.22
CA SER A 174 8.01 -9.25 -6.51
C SER A 174 8.22 -10.76 -6.46
N LEU A 175 7.31 -11.48 -5.80
CA LEU A 175 7.34 -12.95 -5.71
C LEU A 175 6.41 -13.63 -6.72
N ALA A 176 5.84 -12.88 -7.68
CA ALA A 176 5.07 -13.46 -8.77
C ALA A 176 5.97 -14.35 -9.65
N ARG A 177 5.76 -15.68 -9.59
CA ARG A 177 6.25 -16.65 -10.56
C ARG A 177 5.15 -16.97 -11.56
#